data_AF-A0A817KF15-F1
#
_entry.id   AF-A0A817KF15-F1
#
_cell.length_a   1.000
_cell.length_b   1.000
_cell.length_c   1.000
_cell.angle_alpha   90.00
_cell.angle_beta   90.00
_cell.angle_gamma   90.00
#
_symmetry.space_group_name_H-M   'P 1'
#
loop_
_entity.id
_entity.type
_entity.pdbx_description
1 polymer ?
#
loop_
_entity_poly.entity_id
_entity_poly.type
_entity_poly.pdbx_seq_one_letter_code
_entity_poly.pdbx_strand_id
1 'polypeptide(L)'
;MMYRAIVDNLKKYLLQKNKFLKDLRVLDPAARTEFDATDQMVRVGRALPNLLSDSEIDRIRHVFMMYATKTIDKSWHIKSKCHDPDGNTQIEYHHIDHYWNKMLSLTTNAELPKYPILAKMVKNVLIISHGNSDV
;
A
#
# COMPACT_ATOMS: atom_id res chain seq x y z
N MET A 1 13.15 -23.86 -11.24
CA MET A 1 13.93 -23.18 -10.19
C MET A 1 14.68 -21.95 -10.74
N MET A 2 15.37 -22.05 -11.88
CA MET A 2 16.12 -20.95 -12.53
C MET A 2 15.26 -19.74 -12.95
N TYR A 3 14.06 -19.97 -13.48
CA TYR A 3 13.14 -18.90 -13.89
C TYR A 3 12.69 -18.02 -12.72
N ARG A 4 12.35 -18.60 -11.56
CA ARG A 4 11.99 -17.84 -10.35
C ARG A 4 13.15 -16.97 -9.86
N ALA A 5 14.36 -17.52 -9.81
CA ALA A 5 15.55 -16.76 -9.39
C ALA A 5 15.84 -15.56 -10.32
N ILE A 6 15.65 -15.71 -11.63
CA ILE A 6 15.82 -14.62 -12.61
C ILE A 6 14.74 -13.56 -12.42
N VAL A 7 13.47 -13.97 -12.27
CA VAL A 7 12.35 -13.06 -12.01
C VAL A 7 12.54 -12.31 -10.69
N ASP A 8 12.98 -12.98 -9.63
CA ASP A 8 13.23 -12.36 -8.33
C ASP A 8 14.41 -11.38 -8.37
N ASN A 9 15.47 -11.71 -9.13
CA ASN A 9 16.59 -10.79 -9.36
C ASN A 9 16.16 -9.57 -10.20
N LEU A 10 15.36 -9.77 -11.24
CA LEU A 10 14.81 -8.66 -12.05
C LEU A 10 13.89 -7.76 -11.20
N LYS A 11 13.01 -8.34 -10.38
CA LYS A 11 12.17 -7.59 -9.43
C LYS A 11 13.04 -6.78 -8.47
N LYS A 12 14.03 -7.40 -7.83
CA LYS A 12 14.97 -6.70 -6.93
C LYS A 12 15.72 -5.57 -7.66
N TYR A 13 16.21 -5.82 -8.87
CA TYR A 13 16.96 -4.83 -9.65
C TYR A 13 16.08 -3.66 -10.11
N LEU A 14 14.86 -3.93 -10.56
CA LEU A 14 13.87 -2.92 -10.95
C LEU A 14 13.44 -2.07 -9.75
N LEU A 15 13.15 -2.71 -8.61
CA LEU A 15 12.89 -2.02 -7.35
C LEU A 15 14.09 -1.19 -6.91
N GLN A 16 15.32 -1.69 -7.09
CA GLN A 16 16.54 -0.96 -6.72
C GLN A 16 16.79 0.28 -7.58
N LYS A 17 16.43 0.25 -8.87
CA LYS A 17 16.66 1.37 -9.79
C LYS A 17 15.50 2.36 -9.85
N ASN A 18 14.27 1.92 -9.63
CA ASN A 18 13.11 2.79 -9.74
C ASN A 18 12.70 3.35 -8.36
N LYS A 19 13.02 4.63 -8.12
CA LYS A 19 12.70 5.33 -6.87
C LYS A 19 11.19 5.33 -6.56
N PHE A 20 10.34 5.47 -7.58
CA PHE A 20 8.89 5.42 -7.40
C PHE A 20 8.45 4.06 -6.87
N LEU A 21 8.94 2.95 -7.45
CA LEU A 21 8.60 1.60 -6.99
C LEU A 21 9.11 1.31 -5.57
N LYS A 22 10.23 1.92 -5.13
CA LYS A 22 10.65 1.86 -3.72
C LYS A 22 9.67 2.57 -2.81
N ASP A 23 9.25 3.77 -3.21
CA ASP A 23 8.34 4.59 -2.42
C ASP A 23 6.95 3.92 -2.32
N LEU A 24 6.55 3.07 -3.27
CA LEU A 24 5.31 2.27 -3.17
C LEU A 24 5.29 1.26 -2.02
N ARG A 25 6.45 0.94 -1.42
CA ARG A 25 6.52 0.10 -0.22
C ARG A 25 5.68 0.66 0.93
N VAL A 26 5.46 1.98 0.96
CA VAL A 26 4.59 2.67 1.92
C VAL A 26 3.15 2.15 1.94
N LEU A 27 2.72 1.48 0.86
CA LEU A 27 1.39 0.88 0.77
C LEU A 27 1.25 -0.43 1.55
N ASP A 28 2.36 -1.03 1.97
CA ASP A 28 2.36 -2.18 2.87
C ASP A 28 1.89 -1.74 4.28
N PRO A 29 0.87 -2.40 4.86
CA PRO A 29 0.39 -2.09 6.22
C PRO A 29 1.49 -2.12 7.29
N ALA A 30 2.55 -2.91 7.09
CA ALA A 30 3.68 -3.00 8.02
C ALA A 30 4.65 -1.83 7.87
N ALA A 31 4.76 -1.24 6.66
CA ALA A 31 5.69 -0.15 6.38
C ALA A 31 5.14 1.22 6.80
N ARG A 32 3.84 1.36 7.07
CA ARG A 32 3.18 2.65 7.34
C ARG A 32 3.72 3.42 8.55
N THR A 33 4.34 2.74 9.51
CA THR A 33 4.93 3.34 10.72
C THR A 33 6.44 3.53 10.61
N GLU A 34 7.04 3.22 9.46
CA GLU A 34 8.46 3.47 9.22
C GLU A 34 8.74 4.98 9.19
N PHE A 35 9.95 5.36 9.59
CA PHE A 35 10.36 6.76 9.71
C PHE A 35 10.14 7.58 8.43
N ASP A 36 10.48 7.01 7.26
CA ASP A 36 10.37 7.66 5.95
C ASP A 36 9.00 7.43 5.27
N ALA A 37 8.07 6.69 5.89
CA ALA A 37 6.80 6.31 5.26
C ALA A 37 5.98 7.54 4.83
N THR A 38 5.95 8.58 5.65
CA THR A 38 5.20 9.80 5.32
C THR A 38 5.81 10.53 4.13
N ASP A 39 7.15 10.64 4.09
CA ASP A 39 7.84 11.30 2.99
C ASP A 39 7.77 10.45 1.70
N GLN A 40 7.79 9.12 1.81
CA GLN A 40 7.51 8.19 0.70
C GLN A 40 6.14 8.47 0.09
N MET A 41 5.09 8.58 0.92
CA MET A 41 3.75 8.86 0.43
C MET A 41 3.69 10.21 -0.32
N VAL A 42 4.34 11.25 0.19
CA VAL A 42 4.42 12.56 -0.51
C VAL A 42 5.13 12.41 -1.86
N ARG A 43 6.22 11.64 -1.93
CA ARG A 43 6.95 11.38 -3.18
C ARG A 43 6.10 10.61 -4.19
N VAL A 44 5.33 9.61 -3.74
CA VAL A 44 4.36 8.89 -4.59
C VAL A 44 3.32 9.86 -5.15
N GLY A 45 2.78 10.75 -4.31
CA GLY A 45 1.80 11.75 -4.75
C GLY A 45 2.35 12.68 -5.83
N ARG A 46 3.59 13.17 -5.64
CA ARG A 46 4.27 14.04 -6.61
C ARG A 46 4.67 13.33 -7.90
N ALA A 47 4.91 12.02 -7.84
CA ALA A 47 5.30 11.23 -9.00
C ALA A 47 4.13 10.92 -9.96
N LEU A 48 2.88 11.10 -9.52
CA LEU A 48 1.69 10.84 -10.32
C LEU A 48 1.12 12.16 -10.87
N PRO A 49 1.42 12.52 -12.14
CA PRO A 49 1.01 13.80 -12.70
C PRO A 49 -0.51 13.93 -12.75
N ASN A 50 -1.02 15.12 -12.43
CA ASN A 50 -2.44 15.48 -12.43
C ASN A 50 -3.34 14.65 -11.49
N LEU A 51 -2.78 13.79 -10.64
CA LEU A 51 -3.58 13.01 -9.71
C LEU A 51 -4.05 13.86 -8.52
N LEU A 52 -3.15 14.65 -7.95
CA LEU A 52 -3.42 15.53 -6.82
C LEU A 52 -3.04 16.96 -7.18
N SER A 53 -3.83 17.92 -6.71
CA SER A 53 -3.44 19.33 -6.68
C SER A 53 -2.32 19.57 -5.66
N ASP A 54 -1.58 20.67 -5.80
CA ASP A 54 -0.53 21.04 -4.85
C ASP A 54 -1.07 21.12 -3.41
N SER A 55 -2.29 21.64 -3.25
CA SER A 55 -2.96 21.70 -1.94
C SER A 55 -3.26 20.32 -1.35
N GLU A 56 -3.57 19.32 -2.18
CA GLU A 56 -3.79 17.94 -1.75
C GLU A 56 -2.46 17.24 -1.41
N ILE A 57 -1.39 17.54 -2.15
CA ILE A 57 -0.03 17.07 -1.86
C ILE A 57 0.46 17.60 -0.52
N ASP A 58 0.18 18.86 -0.17
CA ASP A 58 0.55 19.39 1.15
C ASP A 58 -0.24 18.72 2.28
N ARG A 59 -1.50 18.36 2.01
CA ARG A 59 -2.37 17.68 2.98
C ARG A 59 -2.07 16.19 3.13
N ILE A 60 -1.49 15.53 2.12
CA ILE A 60 -1.26 14.07 2.17
C ILE A 60 -0.37 13.67 3.34
N ARG A 61 0.62 14.51 3.70
CA ARG A 61 1.49 14.30 4.87
C ARG A 61 0.66 14.09 6.13
N HIS A 62 -0.26 15.02 6.39
CA HIS A 62 -1.11 14.98 7.58
C HIS A 62 -2.09 13.80 7.53
N VAL A 63 -2.75 13.59 6.39
CA VAL A 63 -3.69 12.48 6.19
C VAL A 63 -2.99 11.13 6.41
N PHE A 64 -1.77 10.97 5.90
CA PHE A 64 -1.00 9.76 6.06
C PHE A 64 -0.59 9.52 7.52
N MET A 65 -0.16 10.55 8.24
CA MET A 65 0.14 10.44 9.68
C MET A 65 -1.08 9.99 10.50
N MET A 66 -2.27 10.52 10.19
CA MET A 66 -3.52 10.07 10.81
C MET A 66 -3.86 8.62 10.49
N TYR A 67 -3.51 8.15 9.29
CA TYR A 67 -3.65 6.75 8.90
C TYR A 67 -2.62 5.85 9.61
N ALA A 68 -1.37 6.29 9.71
CA ALA A 68 -0.27 5.52 10.30
C ALA A 68 -0.53 5.18 11.79
N THR A 69 -1.19 6.10 12.50
CA THR A 69 -1.57 5.93 13.92
C THR A 69 -2.84 5.09 14.12
N LYS A 70 -3.54 4.72 13.04
CA LYS A 70 -4.79 3.96 13.15
C LYS A 70 -4.51 2.52 13.56
N THR A 71 -5.21 2.04 14.60
CA THR A 71 -5.27 0.61 14.91
C THR A 71 -5.97 -0.14 13.79
N ILE A 72 -5.30 -1.15 13.25
CA ILE A 72 -5.76 -1.97 12.13
C ILE A 72 -6.00 -3.38 12.62
N ASP A 73 -7.15 -3.93 12.25
CA ASP A 73 -7.47 -5.31 12.52
C ASP A 73 -6.56 -6.23 11.72
N LYS A 74 -5.98 -7.22 12.41
CA LYS A 74 -5.11 -8.22 11.79
C LYS A 74 -5.86 -9.03 10.73
N SER A 75 -7.17 -9.22 10.88
CA SER A 75 -8.01 -9.92 9.90
C SER A 75 -8.04 -9.25 8.51
N TRP A 76 -7.67 -7.96 8.41
CA TRP A 76 -7.68 -7.26 7.12
C TRP A 76 -6.48 -7.60 6.24
N HIS A 77 -5.43 -8.18 6.81
CA HIS A 77 -4.23 -8.56 6.06
C HIS A 77 -3.80 -10.01 6.29
N ILE A 78 -4.16 -10.64 7.41
CA ILE A 78 -3.93 -12.07 7.67
C ILE A 78 -5.20 -12.85 7.33
N LYS A 79 -5.10 -13.72 6.31
CA LYS A 79 -6.19 -14.59 5.86
C LYS A 79 -6.27 -15.86 6.70
N SER A 80 -5.14 -16.50 6.93
CA SER A 80 -5.08 -17.72 7.74
C SER A 80 -3.72 -17.84 8.43
N LYS A 81 -3.72 -18.55 9.56
CA LYS A 81 -2.50 -18.89 10.30
C LYS A 81 -2.56 -20.38 10.61
N CYS A 82 -1.69 -21.14 9.97
CA CYS A 82 -1.61 -22.59 10.10
C CYS A 82 -0.27 -22.97 10.74
N HIS A 83 -0.23 -24.09 11.45
CA HIS A 83 1.03 -24.68 11.88
C HIS A 83 1.29 -25.89 10.99
N ASP A 84 2.49 -25.98 10.42
CA ASP A 84 2.90 -27.18 9.70
C ASP A 84 3.19 -28.32 10.70
N PRO A 85 3.33 -29.57 10.22
CA PRO A 85 3.64 -30.72 11.09
C PRO A 85 4.96 -30.57 11.87
N ASP A 86 5.86 -29.70 11.41
CA ASP A 86 7.16 -29.40 12.03
C ASP A 86 7.07 -28.26 13.08
N GLY A 87 5.86 -27.72 13.32
CA GLY A 87 5.60 -26.66 14.29
C GLY A 87 5.87 -25.24 13.80
N ASN A 88 6.22 -25.04 12.52
CA ASN A 88 6.39 -23.71 11.96
C ASN A 88 5.04 -23.04 11.69
N THR A 89 4.94 -21.76 12.05
CA THR A 89 3.79 -20.94 11.69
C THR A 89 3.87 -20.54 10.22
N GLN A 90 2.87 -20.94 9.45
CA GLN A 90 2.60 -20.41 8.11
C GLN A 90 1.50 -19.36 8.19
N ILE A 91 1.77 -18.16 7.66
CA ILE A 91 0.81 -17.07 7.58
C ILE A 91 0.43 -16.88 6.12
N GLU A 92 -0.85 -17.04 5.82
CA GLU A 92 -1.41 -16.67 4.53
C GLU A 92 -1.94 -15.24 4.63
N TYR A 93 -1.50 -14.37 3.71
CA TYR A 93 -1.92 -12.98 3.67
C TYR A 93 -3.01 -12.76 2.61
N HIS A 94 -3.92 -11.83 2.89
CA HIS A 94 -4.84 -11.33 1.87
C HIS A 94 -4.08 -10.56 0.78
N HIS A 95 -4.67 -10.46 -0.42
CA HIS A 95 -4.18 -9.54 -1.43
C HIS A 95 -4.25 -8.09 -0.91
N ILE A 96 -3.32 -7.25 -1.34
CA ILE A 96 -3.18 -5.87 -0.85
C ILE A 96 -4.44 -5.02 -1.11
N ASP A 97 -5.19 -5.33 -2.17
CA ASP A 97 -6.47 -4.67 -2.47
C ASP A 97 -7.52 -4.94 -1.38
N HIS A 98 -7.56 -6.15 -0.81
CA HIS A 98 -8.54 -6.48 0.21
C HIS A 98 -8.36 -5.57 1.42
N TYR A 99 -7.11 -5.42 1.85
CA TYR A 99 -6.72 -4.52 2.92
C TYR A 99 -7.13 -3.08 2.61
N TRP A 100 -6.75 -2.55 1.44
CA TRP A 100 -7.05 -1.17 1.09
C TRP A 100 -8.54 -0.93 0.89
N ASN A 101 -9.30 -1.89 0.37
CA ASN A 101 -10.76 -1.78 0.27
C ASN A 101 -11.41 -1.63 1.65
N LYS A 102 -10.98 -2.41 2.66
CA LYS A 102 -11.44 -2.24 4.05
C LYS A 102 -11.04 -0.88 4.62
N MET A 103 -9.78 -0.49 4.43
CA MET A 103 -9.26 0.78 4.95
C MET A 103 -9.96 2.00 4.35
N LEU A 104 -10.21 1.98 3.04
CA LEU A 104 -10.85 3.07 2.30
C LEU A 104 -12.38 3.08 2.44
N SER A 105 -12.99 1.97 2.89
CA SER A 105 -14.42 1.93 3.25
C SER A 105 -14.74 2.59 4.60
N LEU A 106 -13.72 2.99 5.36
CA LEU A 106 -13.94 3.69 6.63
C LEU A 106 -14.55 5.07 6.39
N THR A 107 -15.62 5.35 7.12
CA THR A 107 -16.32 6.63 7.10
C THR A 107 -16.16 7.37 8.42
N THR A 108 -16.42 8.68 8.39
CA THR A 108 -16.61 9.51 9.58
C THR A 108 -18.02 9.29 10.14
N ASN A 109 -18.32 9.87 11.30
CA ASN A 109 -19.67 9.83 11.88
C ASN A 109 -20.74 10.49 10.99
N ALA A 110 -20.32 11.34 10.05
CA ALA A 110 -21.18 11.96 9.04
C ALA A 110 -21.26 11.14 7.75
N GLU A 111 -20.87 9.87 7.77
CA GLU A 111 -20.87 8.94 6.62
C GLU A 111 -19.97 9.36 5.44
N LEU A 112 -19.11 10.35 5.63
CA LEU A 112 -18.15 10.79 4.61
C LEU A 112 -16.90 9.90 4.62
N PRO A 113 -16.23 9.69 3.47
CA PRO A 113 -14.97 8.94 3.41
C PRO A 113 -13.93 9.53 4.38
N LYS A 114 -13.33 8.67 5.20
CA LYS A 114 -12.41 9.11 6.26
C LYS A 114 -11.06 9.60 5.73
N TYR A 115 -10.60 9.04 4.61
CA TYR A 115 -9.31 9.36 4.00
C TYR A 115 -9.43 9.58 2.48
N PRO A 116 -10.12 10.65 2.03
CA PRO A 116 -10.47 10.82 0.61
C PRO A 116 -9.24 11.02 -0.30
N ILE A 117 -8.25 11.82 0.14
CA ILE A 117 -7.02 12.06 -0.63
C ILE A 117 -6.19 10.78 -0.74
N LEU A 118 -6.06 10.04 0.37
CA LEU A 118 -5.37 8.75 0.40
C LEU A 118 -6.08 7.72 -0.49
N ALA A 119 -7.41 7.70 -0.49
CA ALA A 119 -8.20 6.83 -1.35
C ALA A 119 -7.92 7.07 -2.82
N LYS A 120 -7.86 8.35 -3.24
CA LYS A 120 -7.55 8.75 -4.62
C LYS A 120 -6.18 8.24 -5.03
N MET A 121 -5.17 8.42 -4.18
CA MET A 121 -3.81 7.93 -4.42
C MET A 121 -3.73 6.41 -4.53
N VAL A 122 -4.18 5.71 -3.48
CA VAL A 122 -4.08 4.26 -3.37
C VAL A 122 -4.78 3.57 -4.54
N LYS A 123 -6.01 3.99 -4.88
CA LYS A 123 -6.74 3.41 -6.01
C LYS A 123 -5.97 3.53 -7.32
N ASN A 124 -5.41 4.71 -7.61
CA ASN A 124 -4.65 4.94 -8.85
C ASN A 124 -3.36 4.13 -8.89
N VAL A 125 -2.63 4.04 -7.76
CA VAL A 125 -1.44 3.19 -7.69
C VAL A 125 -1.77 1.72 -7.87
N LEU A 126 -2.84 1.22 -7.23
CA LEU A 126 -3.26 -0.16 -7.34
C LEU A 126 -3.72 -0.48 -8.77
N ILE A 127 -4.45 0.41 -9.45
CA ILE A 127 -4.81 0.26 -10.86
C ILE A 127 -3.57 0.09 -11.75
N ILE A 128 -2.52 0.91 -11.53
CA ILE A 128 -1.25 0.76 -12.25
C ILE A 128 -0.62 -0.63 -12.00
N SER A 129 -0.73 -1.15 -10.77
CA SER A 129 -0.16 -2.45 -10.40
C SER A 129 -0.88 -3.65 -11.03
N HIS A 130 -2.19 -3.53 -11.28
CA HIS A 130 -2.98 -4.53 -11.98
C HIS A 130 -2.64 -4.57 -13.48
N GLY A 131 -1.96 -3.54 -14.00
CA GLY A 131 -1.76 -3.35 -15.43
C GLY A 131 -3.10 -3.14 -16.13
N ASN A 132 -3.07 -2.76 -17.40
CA ASN A 132 -4.24 -2.89 -18.27
C ASN A 132 -4.56 -4.38 -18.53
N SER A 133 -4.75 -5.19 -17.49
CA SER A 133 -5.31 -6.53 -17.64
C SER A 133 -6.82 -6.40 -17.74
N ASP A 134 -7.27 -6.18 -18.98
CA ASP A 134 -8.60 -6.36 -19.55
C ASP A 134 -9.77 -5.50 -19.01
N VAL A 135 -10.22 -4.58 -19.88
CA VAL A 135 -11.65 -4.31 -20.14
C VAL A 135 -12.07 -5.22 -21.30
#